data_AF-A0A6G2VW74-F1
#
_entry.id   AF-A0A6G2VW74-F1
#
_cell.length_a   1.000
_cell.length_b   1.000
_cell.length_c   1.000
_cell.angle_alpha   90.00
_cell.angle_beta   90.00
_cell.angle_gamma   90.00
#
_symmetry.space_group_name_H-M   'P 1'
#
loop_
_entity.id
_entity.type
_entity.pdbx_description
1 polymer ?
#
loop_
_entity_poly.entity_id
_entity_poly.type
_entity_poly.pdbx_seq_one_letter_code
_entity_poly.pdbx_strand_id
1 'polypeptide(L)'
;AWAHQDLPFDRLVEVLNPERSASRHPLFQVMLTLTDAATPTLVADGLDTRAEFTWLQAAKFDLTFSFAEHRGADGQPAGLDITVEYATDLYDASTIEAAAARLVRLLEAAAETPDVPVAELELLSDTERELLLERRAGTVTEGADAGLGELFAAQAARTPDAVAVVHGTEELTYRELDERANRLAHRLIAAGVGAGSRVALFQERSVEAVVSTLAVVKAGAVYVPLDTRYPMERIQLIVAQSSIGHFLTDTAVDGLQLPADARLLHVAGPDGVGGGEDTGADGGGADASDPGVRVHPDQPVYAMFTSGSTGV
;
A
#
# COMPACT_ATOMS: atom_id res chain seq x y z
N ALA A 1 -27.52 20.35 22.40
CA ALA A 1 -28.72 19.67 21.86
C ALA A 1 -29.94 19.88 22.74
N TRP A 2 -29.93 19.44 24.01
CA TRP A 2 -31.10 19.52 24.91
C TRP A 2 -31.66 20.93 25.17
N ALA A 3 -30.83 21.97 25.11
CA ALA A 3 -31.29 23.36 25.23
C ALA A 3 -32.20 23.83 24.08
N HIS A 4 -32.28 23.09 22.97
CA HIS A 4 -33.06 23.43 21.77
C HIS A 4 -33.86 22.25 21.23
N GLN A 5 -34.26 21.31 22.10
CA GLN A 5 -34.97 20.07 21.69
C GLN A 5 -36.35 20.32 21.04
N ASP A 6 -36.95 21.48 21.30
CA ASP A 6 -38.26 21.84 20.74
C ASP A 6 -38.18 22.30 19.27
N LEU A 7 -36.97 22.47 18.72
CA LEU A 7 -36.79 22.80 17.32
C LEU A 7 -37.20 21.59 16.44
N PRO A 8 -38.19 21.74 15.54
CA PRO A 8 -38.61 20.64 14.70
C PRO A 8 -37.47 20.18 13.77
N PHE A 9 -37.25 18.87 13.69
CA PHE A 9 -36.21 18.30 12.84
C PHE A 9 -36.33 18.74 11.37
N ASP A 10 -37.56 18.80 10.83
CA ASP A 10 -37.81 19.24 9.45
C ASP A 10 -37.33 20.66 9.19
N ARG A 11 -37.42 21.55 10.18
CA ARG A 11 -36.90 22.93 10.07
C ARG A 11 -35.38 22.95 10.04
N LEU A 12 -34.72 22.06 10.78
CA LEU A 12 -33.26 21.94 10.73
C LEU A 12 -32.80 21.43 9.36
N VAL A 13 -33.48 20.44 8.79
CA VAL A 13 -33.20 19.93 7.43
C VAL A 13 -33.40 21.03 6.39
N GLU A 14 -34.48 21.81 6.50
CA GLU A 14 -34.77 22.92 5.59
C GLU A 14 -33.66 23.98 5.60
N VAL A 15 -33.21 24.38 6.80
CA VAL A 15 -32.19 25.42 6.96
C VAL A 15 -30.80 24.95 6.54
N LEU A 16 -30.40 23.73 6.91
CA LEU A 16 -29.10 23.16 6.52
C LEU A 16 -29.05 22.78 5.04
N ASN A 17 -30.22 22.51 4.44
CA ASN A 17 -30.39 22.14 3.04
C ASN A 17 -29.33 21.16 2.51
N PRO A 18 -29.16 19.98 3.14
CA PRO A 18 -28.18 18.99 2.72
C PRO A 18 -28.55 18.44 1.33
N GLU A 19 -27.58 17.82 0.67
CA GLU A 19 -27.83 17.12 -0.59
C GLU A 19 -28.88 16.01 -0.37
N ARG A 20 -30.02 16.18 -1.05
CA ARG A 20 -31.16 15.27 -0.94
C ARG A 20 -30.86 13.95 -1.63
N SER A 21 -31.15 12.86 -0.96
CA SER A 21 -31.11 11.52 -1.52
C SER A 21 -32.34 10.74 -1.09
N ALA A 22 -32.81 9.85 -1.97
CA ALA A 22 -33.87 8.89 -1.66
C ALA A 22 -33.34 7.65 -0.92
N SER A 23 -32.02 7.46 -0.86
CA SER A 23 -31.38 6.26 -0.31
C SER A 23 -30.81 6.42 1.10
N ARG A 24 -30.92 7.60 1.71
CA ARG A 24 -30.38 7.87 3.05
C ARG A 24 -31.22 8.92 3.77
N HIS A 25 -31.26 8.83 5.08
CA HIS A 25 -31.89 9.85 5.91
C HIS A 25 -31.08 11.17 5.87
N PRO A 26 -31.73 12.37 5.93
CA PRO A 26 -31.11 13.63 5.47
C PRO A 26 -29.89 14.12 6.26
N LEU A 27 -29.76 13.80 7.54
CA LEU A 27 -28.69 14.33 8.40
C LEU A 27 -27.86 13.27 9.15
N PHE A 28 -28.41 12.09 9.37
CA PHE A 28 -27.75 11.00 10.09
C PHE A 28 -28.32 9.66 9.64
N GLN A 29 -27.53 8.60 9.78
CA GLN A 29 -27.89 7.23 9.39
C GLN A 29 -27.96 6.27 10.59
N VAL A 30 -27.32 6.66 11.71
CA VAL A 30 -27.33 5.90 12.95
C VAL A 30 -28.09 6.69 14.01
N MET A 31 -29.13 6.09 14.58
CA MET A 31 -29.88 6.67 15.69
C MET A 31 -29.47 5.99 17.01
N LEU A 32 -29.33 6.78 18.07
CA LEU A 32 -29.17 6.30 19.43
C LEU A 32 -30.32 6.81 20.27
N THR A 33 -30.98 5.91 21.00
CA THR A 33 -31.98 6.25 22.00
C THR A 33 -31.58 5.68 23.35
N LEU A 34 -31.86 6.43 24.42
CA LEU A 34 -31.68 5.99 25.81
C LEU A 34 -32.98 6.26 26.55
N THR A 35 -33.56 5.22 27.13
CA THR A 35 -34.81 5.28 27.89
C THR A 35 -34.68 4.53 29.20
N ASP A 36 -35.51 4.87 30.19
CA ASP A 36 -35.70 4.01 31.36
C ASP A 36 -36.41 2.72 30.92
N ALA A 37 -35.92 1.56 31.36
CA ALA A 37 -36.49 0.25 31.05
C ALA A 37 -37.83 -0.03 31.78
N ALA A 38 -38.35 0.94 32.54
CA ALA A 38 -39.63 0.88 33.23
C ALA A 38 -40.75 0.33 32.32
N THR A 39 -41.05 -0.95 32.49
CA THR A 39 -42.13 -1.61 31.79
C THR A 39 -43.43 -1.36 32.58
N PRO A 40 -44.43 -0.67 32.01
CA PRO A 40 -45.69 -0.44 32.71
C PRO A 40 -46.36 -1.80 32.98
N THR A 41 -46.42 -2.20 34.24
CA THR A 41 -47.17 -3.37 34.69
C THR A 41 -48.63 -2.96 34.83
N LEU A 42 -49.52 -3.58 34.04
CA LEU A 42 -50.95 -3.32 34.13
C LEU A 42 -51.54 -4.11 35.29
N VAL A 43 -51.59 -3.53 36.48
CA VAL A 43 -52.20 -4.22 37.62
C VAL A 43 -53.72 -4.35 37.39
N ALA A 44 -54.20 -5.58 37.24
CA ALA A 44 -55.62 -5.91 37.14
C ALA A 44 -55.96 -7.02 38.15
N ASP A 45 -57.03 -6.84 38.93
CA ASP A 45 -57.40 -7.76 40.00
C ASP A 45 -57.62 -9.19 39.48
N GLY A 46 -56.86 -10.14 40.03
CA GLY A 46 -56.95 -11.56 39.70
C GLY A 46 -56.27 -11.98 38.39
N LEU A 47 -55.49 -11.09 37.75
CA LEU A 47 -54.76 -11.37 36.52
C LEU A 47 -53.26 -11.14 36.70
N ASP A 48 -52.45 -12.07 36.17
CA ASP A 48 -51.01 -11.88 36.00
C ASP A 48 -50.77 -11.27 34.61
N THR A 49 -50.17 -10.08 34.55
CA THR A 49 -49.98 -9.33 33.30
C THR A 49 -48.51 -9.07 33.05
N ARG A 50 -48.09 -9.24 31.80
CA ARG A 50 -46.76 -8.83 31.32
C ARG A 50 -46.91 -8.03 30.03
N ALA A 51 -46.05 -7.02 29.84
CA ALA A 51 -45.95 -6.37 28.55
C ALA A 51 -45.26 -7.32 27.56
N GLU A 52 -45.86 -7.47 26.39
CA GLU A 52 -45.27 -8.18 25.26
C GLU A 52 -45.03 -7.16 24.16
N PHE A 53 -43.78 -6.97 23.79
CA PHE A 53 -43.42 -6.07 22.70
C PHE A 53 -43.48 -6.84 21.38
N THR A 54 -44.25 -6.33 20.42
CA THR A 54 -44.27 -6.85 19.06
C THR A 54 -43.30 -6.04 18.22
N TRP A 55 -42.29 -6.71 17.65
CA TRP A 55 -41.35 -6.09 16.74
C TRP A 55 -42.05 -5.76 15.41
N LEU A 56 -42.12 -4.48 15.08
CA LEU A 56 -42.48 -4.05 13.73
C LEU A 56 -41.31 -4.40 12.80
N GLN A 57 -41.57 -5.18 11.75
CA GLN A 57 -40.54 -5.57 10.76
C GLN A 57 -40.23 -4.43 9.79
N ALA A 58 -39.90 -3.24 10.30
CA ALA A 58 -39.56 -2.09 9.47
C ALA A 58 -38.49 -1.24 10.15
N ALA A 59 -37.29 -1.24 9.56
CA ALA A 59 -36.22 -0.36 9.99
C ALA A 59 -36.50 1.09 9.54
N LYS A 60 -36.49 2.04 10.47
CA LYS A 60 -36.75 3.46 10.16
C LYS A 60 -35.49 4.21 9.70
N PHE A 61 -34.34 3.68 10.07
CA PHE A 61 -33.01 4.20 9.75
C PHE A 61 -32.10 3.01 9.38
N ASP A 62 -30.93 3.29 8.83
CA ASP A 62 -29.95 2.27 8.47
C ASP A 62 -29.59 1.42 9.71
N LEU A 63 -29.38 2.08 10.87
CA LEU A 63 -29.09 1.44 12.14
C LEU A 63 -29.65 2.25 13.32
N THR A 64 -30.30 1.59 14.27
CA THR A 64 -30.78 2.19 15.52
C THR A 64 -30.33 1.37 16.72
N PHE A 65 -29.57 1.98 17.62
CA PHE A 65 -29.25 1.43 18.93
C PHE A 65 -30.20 2.02 19.98
N SER A 66 -30.96 1.16 20.63
CA SER A 66 -31.86 1.54 21.71
C SER A 66 -31.34 0.95 23.02
N PHE A 67 -31.01 1.83 23.96
CA PHE A 67 -30.53 1.49 25.29
C PHE A 67 -31.68 1.66 26.28
N ALA A 68 -32.02 0.60 27.01
CA ALA A 68 -32.97 0.65 28.10
C ALA A 68 -32.22 0.49 29.43
N GLU A 69 -32.22 1.54 30.26
CA GLU A 69 -31.55 1.55 31.55
C GLU A 69 -32.41 0.89 32.63
N HIS A 70 -31.85 -0.14 33.27
CA HIS A 70 -32.46 -0.77 34.43
C HIS A 70 -31.98 -0.10 35.71
N ARG A 71 -32.90 0.15 36.63
CA ARG A 71 -32.60 0.65 37.97
C ARG A 71 -33.14 -0.28 39.05
N GLY A 72 -32.34 -0.50 40.09
CA GLY A 72 -32.73 -1.23 41.28
C GLY A 72 -33.81 -0.51 42.08
N ALA A 73 -34.42 -1.20 43.04
CA ALA A 73 -35.44 -0.63 43.92
C ALA A 73 -34.94 0.54 44.79
N ASP A 74 -33.62 0.65 44.96
CA ASP A 74 -32.90 1.72 45.64
C ASP A 74 -32.46 2.86 44.69
N GLY A 75 -32.80 2.77 43.40
CA GLY A 75 -32.45 3.72 42.36
C GLY A 75 -31.03 3.56 41.80
N GLN A 76 -30.28 2.53 42.20
CA GLN A 76 -28.93 2.28 41.68
C GLN A 76 -28.97 1.69 40.26
N PRO A 77 -27.96 1.94 39.42
CA PRO A 77 -27.86 1.32 38.10
C PRO A 77 -27.84 -0.21 38.21
N ALA A 78 -28.69 -0.89 37.45
CA ALA A 78 -28.83 -2.35 37.45
C ALA A 78 -28.53 -2.99 36.07
N GLY A 79 -28.04 -2.20 35.11
CA GLY A 79 -27.64 -2.66 33.79
C GLY A 79 -28.31 -1.88 32.66
N LEU A 80 -27.97 -2.24 31.42
CA LEU A 80 -28.53 -1.69 30.19
C LEU A 80 -28.92 -2.86 29.27
N ASP A 81 -30.14 -2.84 28.74
CA ASP A 81 -30.48 -3.67 27.58
C ASP A 81 -30.19 -2.87 26.30
N ILE A 82 -29.51 -3.52 25.35
CA ILE A 82 -29.20 -2.92 24.04
C ILE A 82 -29.99 -3.66 22.98
N THR A 83 -30.92 -2.96 22.33
CA THR A 83 -31.64 -3.45 21.16
C THR A 83 -31.10 -2.77 19.91
N VAL A 84 -30.77 -3.57 18.88
CA VAL A 84 -30.29 -3.05 17.60
C VAL A 84 -31.30 -3.35 16.50
N GLU A 85 -31.91 -2.30 15.94
CA GLU A 85 -32.73 -2.37 14.73
C GLU A 85 -31.88 -1.97 13.52
N TYR A 86 -31.93 -2.71 12.43
CA TYR A 86 -31.09 -2.46 11.25
C TYR A 86 -31.82 -2.74 9.95
N ALA A 87 -31.46 -2.00 8.90
CA ALA A 87 -31.94 -2.25 7.54
C ALA A 87 -31.27 -3.50 6.96
N THR A 88 -32.06 -4.55 6.68
CA THR A 88 -31.56 -5.84 6.17
C THR A 88 -30.99 -5.76 4.75
N ASP A 89 -31.33 -4.72 4.01
CA ASP A 89 -30.74 -4.44 2.70
C ASP A 89 -29.27 -3.97 2.81
N LEU A 90 -28.84 -3.53 4.01
CA LEU A 90 -27.50 -3.01 4.28
C LEU A 90 -26.67 -3.93 5.19
N TYR A 91 -27.30 -4.63 6.14
CA TYR A 91 -26.62 -5.43 7.14
C TYR A 91 -27.23 -6.82 7.29
N ASP A 92 -26.38 -7.81 7.50
CA ASP A 92 -26.77 -9.13 7.98
C ASP A 92 -26.70 -9.21 9.52
N ALA A 93 -27.36 -10.23 10.09
CA ALA A 93 -27.38 -10.44 11.54
C ALA A 93 -25.97 -10.60 12.12
N SER A 94 -25.10 -11.37 11.46
CA SER A 94 -23.73 -11.60 11.93
C SER A 94 -22.90 -10.31 12.05
N THR A 95 -23.10 -9.37 11.14
CA THR A 95 -22.43 -8.06 11.14
C THR A 95 -22.86 -7.23 12.33
N ILE A 96 -24.18 -7.23 12.62
CA ILE A 96 -24.75 -6.48 13.73
C ILE A 96 -24.41 -7.11 15.08
N GLU A 97 -24.41 -8.44 15.18
CA GLU A 97 -23.94 -9.17 16.36
C GLU A 97 -22.48 -8.84 16.67
N ALA A 98 -21.60 -8.85 15.66
CA ALA A 98 -20.21 -8.46 15.83
C ALA A 98 -20.07 -6.98 16.22
N ALA A 99 -20.86 -6.08 15.62
CA ALA A 99 -20.84 -4.66 15.97
C ALA A 99 -21.33 -4.41 17.41
N ALA A 100 -22.39 -5.10 17.84
CA ALA A 100 -22.92 -5.01 19.20
C ALA A 100 -21.91 -5.58 20.22
N ALA A 101 -21.27 -6.72 19.93
CA ALA A 101 -20.24 -7.29 20.78
C ALA A 101 -19.03 -6.35 20.93
N ARG A 102 -18.60 -5.71 19.84
CA ARG A 102 -17.54 -4.67 19.85
C ARG A 102 -17.94 -3.45 20.69
N LEU A 103 -19.19 -3.00 20.55
CA LEU A 103 -19.72 -1.88 21.34
C LEU A 103 -19.74 -2.19 22.83
N VAL A 104 -20.18 -3.40 23.22
CA VAL A 104 -20.18 -3.83 24.62
C VAL A 104 -18.76 -3.82 25.19
N ARG A 105 -17.78 -4.42 24.50
CA ARG A 105 -16.38 -4.39 24.95
C ARG A 105 -15.83 -2.98 25.10
N LEU A 106 -16.15 -2.09 24.16
CA LEU A 106 -15.73 -0.70 24.23
C LEU A 106 -16.31 0.00 25.47
N LEU A 107 -17.58 -0.23 25.77
CA LEU A 107 -18.27 0.33 26.94
C LEU A 107 -17.71 -0.24 28.26
N GLU A 108 -17.44 -1.54 28.31
CA GLU A 108 -16.79 -2.21 29.45
C GLU A 108 -15.40 -1.63 29.70
N ALA A 109 -14.55 -1.56 28.67
CA ALA A 109 -13.20 -1.02 28.79
C ALA A 109 -13.19 0.46 29.24
N ALA A 110 -14.09 1.27 28.69
CA ALA A 110 -14.25 2.67 29.09
C ALA A 110 -14.71 2.82 30.55
N ALA A 111 -15.56 1.91 31.04
CA ALA A 111 -16.04 1.92 32.41
C ALA A 111 -14.96 1.45 33.40
N GLU A 112 -14.16 0.45 33.04
CA GLU A 112 -13.06 -0.07 33.86
C GLU A 112 -11.86 0.89 33.92
N THR A 113 -11.60 1.60 32.82
CA THR A 113 -10.41 2.48 32.68
C THR A 113 -10.77 3.89 32.20
N PRO A 114 -11.52 4.68 33.00
CA PRO A 114 -12.09 5.96 32.57
C PRO A 114 -11.06 7.05 32.21
N ASP A 115 -9.82 6.91 32.68
CA ASP A 115 -8.74 7.86 32.42
C ASP A 115 -7.94 7.53 31.14
N VAL A 116 -8.18 6.38 30.52
CA VAL A 116 -7.50 5.96 29.28
C VAL A 116 -8.10 6.72 28.08
N PRO A 117 -7.27 7.26 27.17
CA PRO A 117 -7.77 7.87 25.95
C PRO A 117 -8.63 6.91 25.13
N VAL A 118 -9.76 7.38 24.60
CA VAL A 118 -10.67 6.55 23.76
C VAL A 118 -9.96 5.86 22.60
N ALA A 119 -8.91 6.49 22.04
CA ALA A 119 -8.12 5.95 20.95
C ALA A 119 -7.29 4.71 21.33
N GLU A 120 -7.08 4.46 22.62
CA GLU A 120 -6.32 3.33 23.16
C GLU A 120 -7.22 2.18 23.63
N LEU A 121 -8.55 2.36 23.59
CA LEU A 121 -9.49 1.31 23.95
C LEU A 121 -9.57 0.26 22.82
N GLU A 122 -9.33 -1.00 23.19
CA GLU A 122 -9.36 -2.12 22.24
C GLU A 122 -10.80 -2.41 21.79
N LEU A 123 -11.04 -2.26 20.48
CA LEU A 123 -12.36 -2.52 19.88
C LEU A 123 -12.53 -3.99 19.52
N LEU A 124 -11.47 -4.67 19.09
CA LEU A 124 -11.48 -6.04 18.57
C LEU A 124 -11.23 -7.06 19.68
N SER A 125 -11.77 -8.28 19.57
CA SER A 125 -11.32 -9.37 20.44
C SER A 125 -9.97 -9.88 19.98
N ASP A 126 -9.30 -10.59 20.88
CA ASP A 126 -8.14 -11.42 20.56
C ASP A 126 -8.42 -12.31 19.35
N THR A 127 -9.57 -13.00 19.29
CA THR A 127 -9.94 -13.86 18.14
C THR A 127 -10.09 -13.08 16.83
N GLU A 128 -10.69 -11.89 16.86
CA GLU A 128 -10.83 -11.06 15.64
C GLU A 128 -9.47 -10.54 15.19
N ARG A 129 -8.60 -10.16 16.14
CA ARG A 129 -7.24 -9.71 15.88
C ARG A 129 -6.38 -10.83 15.30
N GLU A 130 -6.43 -12.03 15.89
CA GLU A 130 -5.75 -13.22 15.38
C GLU A 130 -6.17 -13.54 13.95
N LEU A 131 -7.48 -13.57 13.67
CA LEU A 131 -7.98 -13.86 12.33
C LEU A 131 -7.53 -12.81 11.29
N LEU A 132 -7.46 -11.53 11.68
CA LEU A 132 -6.94 -10.46 10.82
C LEU A 132 -5.44 -10.60 10.55
N LEU A 133 -4.67 -11.04 11.55
CA LEU A 133 -3.23 -11.27 11.42
C LEU A 133 -2.94 -12.52 10.58
N GLU A 134 -3.60 -13.64 10.86
CA GLU A 134 -3.43 -14.89 10.13
C GLU A 134 -3.80 -14.75 8.65
N ARG A 135 -4.94 -14.12 8.35
CA ARG A 135 -5.42 -13.95 6.97
C ARG A 135 -4.50 -13.06 6.13
N ARG A 136 -3.67 -12.22 6.75
CA ARG A 136 -2.81 -11.25 6.06
C ARG A 136 -1.31 -11.53 6.15
N ALA A 137 -0.87 -12.46 6.99
CA ALA A 137 0.56 -12.69 7.20
C ALA A 137 1.26 -13.36 5.99
N GLY A 138 0.52 -13.98 5.08
CA GLY A 138 1.12 -14.77 3.99
C GLY A 138 1.99 -15.91 4.53
N THR A 139 2.66 -16.64 3.65
CA THR A 139 3.66 -17.63 4.08
C THR A 139 4.99 -16.91 4.30
N VAL A 140 5.53 -16.98 5.51
CA VAL A 140 6.91 -16.55 5.78
C VAL A 140 7.84 -17.59 5.15
N THR A 141 8.54 -17.20 4.10
CA THR A 141 9.60 -18.00 3.48
C THR A 141 10.94 -17.33 3.75
N GLU A 142 11.95 -18.12 4.10
CA GLU A 142 13.31 -17.60 4.19
C GLU A 142 13.74 -17.05 2.82
N GLY A 143 14.27 -15.83 2.81
CA GLY A 143 14.85 -15.23 1.61
C GLY A 143 16.13 -15.96 1.21
N ALA A 144 16.52 -15.84 -0.06
CA ALA A 144 17.81 -16.36 -0.50
C ALA A 144 18.95 -15.55 0.16
N ASP A 145 19.98 -16.25 0.65
CA ASP A 145 21.23 -15.64 1.13
C ASP A 145 22.15 -15.29 -0.06
N ALA A 146 21.60 -14.60 -1.05
CA ALA A 146 22.29 -14.25 -2.29
C ALA A 146 21.69 -12.99 -2.93
N GLY A 147 22.53 -12.18 -3.55
CA GLY A 147 22.11 -11.00 -4.31
C GLY A 147 21.45 -11.36 -5.65
N LEU A 148 20.67 -10.43 -6.21
CA LEU A 148 20.00 -10.65 -7.51
C LEU A 148 20.98 -10.99 -8.64
N GLY A 149 22.17 -10.36 -8.66
CA GLY A 149 23.22 -10.67 -9.63
C GLY A 149 23.74 -12.10 -9.52
N GLU A 150 23.94 -12.59 -8.29
CA GLU A 150 24.40 -13.96 -8.01
C GLU A 150 23.35 -15.00 -8.38
N LEU A 151 22.07 -14.72 -8.05
CA LEU A 151 20.95 -15.57 -8.44
C LEU A 151 20.83 -15.69 -9.97
N PHE A 152 21.02 -14.59 -10.69
CA PHE A 152 21.01 -14.60 -12.15
C PHE A 152 22.18 -15.40 -12.72
N ALA A 153 23.40 -15.17 -12.23
CA ALA A 153 24.60 -15.90 -12.67
C ALA A 153 24.46 -17.42 -12.43
N ALA A 154 23.91 -17.81 -11.29
CA ALA A 154 23.62 -19.22 -10.98
C ALA A 154 22.60 -19.84 -11.94
N GLN A 155 21.56 -19.09 -12.33
CA GLN A 155 20.59 -19.54 -13.32
C GLN A 155 21.23 -19.66 -14.71
N ALA A 156 22.06 -18.69 -15.11
CA ALA A 156 22.73 -18.70 -16.40
C ALA A 156 23.70 -19.89 -16.54
N ALA A 157 24.41 -20.25 -15.47
CA ALA A 157 25.24 -21.45 -15.43
C ALA A 157 24.41 -22.75 -15.52
N ARG A 158 23.20 -22.77 -14.95
CA ARG A 158 22.33 -23.96 -14.92
C ARG A 158 21.67 -24.26 -16.28
N THR A 159 21.23 -23.24 -17.00
CA THR A 159 20.51 -23.41 -18.28
C THR A 159 21.01 -22.42 -19.34
N PRO A 160 22.28 -22.52 -19.76
CA PRO A 160 22.94 -21.47 -20.53
C PRO A 160 22.33 -21.25 -21.91
N ASP A 161 21.89 -22.32 -22.58
CA ASP A 161 21.37 -22.27 -23.96
C ASP A 161 19.84 -22.04 -24.01
N ALA A 162 19.18 -21.87 -22.86
CA ALA A 162 17.76 -21.52 -22.81
C ALA A 162 17.57 -20.02 -23.12
N VAL A 163 16.50 -19.69 -23.84
CA VAL A 163 16.14 -18.30 -24.15
C VAL A 163 15.75 -17.57 -22.85
N ALA A 164 16.39 -16.42 -22.59
CA ALA A 164 16.17 -15.57 -21.43
C ALA A 164 15.36 -14.32 -21.75
N VAL A 165 15.62 -13.68 -22.90
CA VAL A 165 14.96 -12.44 -23.33
C VAL A 165 14.58 -12.53 -24.79
N VAL A 166 13.39 -12.04 -25.12
CA VAL A 166 12.89 -11.89 -26.50
C VAL A 166 12.37 -10.47 -26.68
N HIS A 167 12.82 -9.79 -27.71
CA HIS A 167 12.31 -8.48 -28.11
C HIS A 167 12.22 -8.37 -29.64
N GLY A 168 11.00 -8.39 -30.16
CA GLY A 168 10.77 -8.45 -31.60
C GLY A 168 11.34 -9.74 -32.20
N THR A 169 12.35 -9.62 -33.05
CA THR A 169 13.07 -10.75 -33.67
C THR A 169 14.39 -11.08 -33.00
N GLU A 170 14.81 -10.30 -32.01
CA GLU A 170 16.04 -10.57 -31.25
C GLU A 170 15.73 -11.46 -30.05
N GLU A 171 16.54 -12.49 -29.87
CA GLU A 171 16.49 -13.40 -28.73
C GLU A 171 17.88 -13.52 -28.13
N LEU A 172 17.99 -13.48 -26.80
CA LEU A 172 19.21 -13.82 -26.08
C LEU A 172 18.98 -15.03 -25.20
N THR A 173 19.92 -15.97 -25.28
CA THR A 173 20.05 -17.03 -24.28
C THR A 173 20.54 -16.47 -22.94
N TYR A 174 20.38 -17.26 -21.87
CA TYR A 174 20.93 -16.90 -20.56
C TYR A 174 22.44 -16.63 -20.61
N ARG A 175 23.20 -17.43 -21.37
CA ARG A 175 24.65 -17.23 -21.53
C ARG A 175 24.95 -15.88 -22.18
N GLU A 176 24.32 -15.57 -23.31
CA GLU A 176 24.58 -14.34 -24.05
C GLU A 176 24.19 -13.10 -23.24
N LEU A 177 23.07 -13.16 -22.51
CA LEU A 177 22.63 -12.08 -21.64
C LEU A 177 23.60 -11.87 -20.47
N ASP A 178 24.04 -12.94 -19.81
CA ASP A 178 25.00 -12.84 -18.69
C ASP A 178 26.33 -12.25 -19.15
N GLU A 179 26.88 -12.75 -20.26
CA GLU A 179 28.15 -12.27 -20.80
C GLU A 179 28.08 -10.79 -21.24
N ARG A 180 26.99 -10.37 -21.90
CA ARG A 180 26.78 -8.94 -22.25
C ARG A 180 26.66 -8.07 -21.01
N ALA A 181 25.92 -8.54 -19.99
CA ALA A 181 25.77 -7.81 -18.72
C ALA A 181 27.09 -7.71 -17.95
N ASN A 182 27.88 -8.79 -17.91
CA ASN A 182 29.20 -8.81 -17.27
C ASN A 182 30.16 -7.81 -17.92
N ARG A 183 30.24 -7.79 -19.26
CA ARG A 183 31.07 -6.82 -19.99
C ARG A 183 30.71 -5.38 -19.66
N LEU A 184 29.42 -5.06 -19.62
CA LEU A 184 28.95 -3.73 -19.25
C LEU A 184 29.19 -3.44 -17.76
N ALA A 185 29.05 -4.42 -16.87
CA ALA A 185 29.32 -4.26 -15.45
C ALA A 185 30.80 -3.91 -15.19
N HIS A 186 31.74 -4.60 -15.84
CA HIS A 186 33.18 -4.27 -15.76
C HIS A 186 33.48 -2.84 -16.21
N ARG A 187 32.81 -2.38 -17.28
CA ARG A 187 32.94 -1.00 -17.76
C ARG A 187 32.36 0.03 -16.78
N LEU A 188 31.20 -0.26 -16.19
CA LEU A 188 30.62 0.57 -15.13
C LEU A 188 31.58 0.68 -13.94
N ILE A 189 32.16 -0.45 -13.51
CA ILE A 189 33.14 -0.50 -12.42
C ILE A 189 34.39 0.33 -12.77
N ALA A 190 34.92 0.19 -13.99
CA ALA A 190 36.04 1.00 -14.47
C ALA A 190 35.70 2.51 -14.52
N ALA A 191 34.44 2.86 -14.77
CA ALA A 191 33.93 4.23 -14.71
C ALA A 191 33.63 4.74 -13.29
N GLY A 192 33.97 3.95 -12.25
CA GLY A 192 33.83 4.31 -10.85
C GLY A 192 32.48 3.96 -10.22
N VAL A 193 31.67 3.13 -10.87
CA VAL A 193 30.42 2.60 -10.28
C VAL A 193 30.76 1.51 -9.27
N GLY A 194 30.12 1.57 -8.10
CA GLY A 194 30.20 0.51 -7.09
C GLY A 194 29.03 0.59 -6.11
N ALA A 195 29.18 -0.07 -4.96
CA ALA A 195 28.17 -0.09 -3.90
C ALA A 195 27.64 1.32 -3.56
N GLY A 196 26.32 1.48 -3.61
CA GLY A 196 25.63 2.75 -3.33
C GLY A 196 25.63 3.78 -4.47
N SER A 197 26.35 3.54 -5.57
CA SER A 197 26.28 4.38 -6.78
C SER A 197 24.89 4.26 -7.40
N ARG A 198 24.40 5.37 -7.97
CA ARG A 198 23.11 5.41 -8.68
C ARG A 198 23.35 5.63 -10.16
N VAL A 199 22.84 4.71 -10.96
CA VAL A 199 22.97 4.70 -12.42
C VAL A 199 21.59 4.91 -13.05
N ALA A 200 21.40 6.03 -13.73
CA ALA A 200 20.20 6.27 -14.53
C ALA A 200 20.16 5.35 -15.75
N LEU A 201 19.01 4.75 -16.00
CA LEU A 201 18.71 4.06 -17.24
C LEU A 201 17.77 4.94 -18.05
N PHE A 202 18.33 5.72 -18.97
CA PHE A 202 17.57 6.55 -19.91
C PHE A 202 17.55 5.86 -21.27
N GLN A 203 16.78 4.78 -21.36
CA GLN A 203 16.74 3.88 -22.51
C GLN A 203 15.29 3.55 -22.83
N GLU A 204 15.02 3.27 -24.11
CA GLU A 204 13.73 2.70 -24.48
C GLU A 204 13.66 1.21 -24.14
N ARG A 205 12.48 0.60 -24.32
CA ARG A 205 12.34 -0.85 -24.13
C ARG A 205 13.12 -1.58 -25.22
N SER A 206 14.15 -2.31 -24.81
CA SER A 206 15.06 -3.04 -25.68
C SER A 206 15.73 -4.20 -24.93
N VAL A 207 16.46 -5.06 -25.66
CA VAL A 207 17.33 -6.08 -25.04
C VAL A 207 18.43 -5.39 -24.23
N GLU A 208 18.96 -4.28 -24.73
CA GLU A 208 20.00 -3.46 -24.14
C GLU A 208 19.57 -2.84 -22.82
N ALA A 209 18.30 -2.47 -22.66
CA ALA A 209 17.77 -2.01 -21.37
C ALA A 209 17.81 -3.12 -20.31
N VAL A 210 17.57 -4.38 -20.69
CA VAL A 210 17.70 -5.53 -19.77
C VAL A 210 19.15 -5.81 -19.44
N VAL A 211 20.04 -5.80 -20.45
CA VAL A 211 21.50 -5.91 -20.26
C VAL A 211 22.00 -4.82 -19.31
N SER A 212 21.57 -3.58 -19.50
CA SER A 212 21.96 -2.42 -18.68
C SER A 212 21.48 -2.56 -17.25
N THR A 213 20.24 -3.01 -17.05
CA THR A 213 19.70 -3.28 -15.71
C THR A 213 20.52 -4.34 -14.98
N LEU A 214 20.79 -5.48 -15.63
CA LEU A 214 21.59 -6.55 -15.05
C LEU A 214 23.04 -6.13 -14.79
N ALA A 215 23.64 -5.34 -15.68
CA ALA A 215 24.99 -4.83 -15.52
C ALA A 215 25.12 -3.91 -14.30
N VAL A 216 24.15 -3.02 -14.06
CA VAL A 216 24.11 -2.16 -12.87
C VAL A 216 23.98 -3.00 -11.60
N VAL A 217 23.11 -4.01 -11.61
CA VAL A 217 22.95 -4.95 -10.49
C VAL A 217 24.23 -5.72 -10.22
N LYS A 218 24.90 -6.24 -11.25
CA LYS A 218 26.17 -6.98 -11.13
C LYS A 218 27.36 -6.11 -10.76
N ALA A 219 27.32 -4.81 -11.05
CA ALA A 219 28.27 -3.83 -10.51
C ALA A 219 27.98 -3.47 -9.04
N GLY A 220 26.92 -4.02 -8.45
CA GLY A 220 26.48 -3.72 -7.09
C GLY A 220 25.94 -2.31 -6.92
N ALA A 221 25.35 -1.72 -7.96
CA ALA A 221 24.82 -0.36 -7.94
C ALA A 221 23.28 -0.35 -7.97
N VAL A 222 22.71 0.85 -7.77
CA VAL A 222 21.28 1.10 -7.77
C VAL A 222 20.87 1.62 -9.14
N TYR A 223 19.97 0.94 -9.85
CA TYR A 223 19.45 1.48 -11.10
C TYR A 223 18.28 2.44 -10.85
N VAL A 224 18.22 3.52 -11.64
CA VAL A 224 17.16 4.54 -11.59
C VAL A 224 16.54 4.63 -12.98
N PRO A 225 15.38 4.01 -13.23
CA PRO A 225 14.75 4.04 -14.54
C PRO A 225 14.21 5.45 -14.83
N LEU A 226 14.61 6.02 -15.96
CA LEU A 226 14.12 7.29 -16.48
C LEU A 226 13.29 7.01 -17.74
N ASP A 227 11.96 7.14 -17.62
CA ASP A 227 11.06 6.88 -18.74
C ASP A 227 11.19 8.01 -19.79
N THR A 228 11.70 7.67 -20.97
CA THR A 228 11.90 8.59 -22.10
C THR A 228 10.61 9.23 -22.59
N ARG A 229 9.44 8.66 -22.24
CA ARG A 229 8.12 9.18 -22.62
C ARG A 229 7.63 10.29 -21.69
N TYR A 230 8.29 10.51 -20.56
CA TYR A 230 7.95 11.61 -19.67
C TYR A 230 8.38 12.96 -20.26
N PRO A 231 7.64 14.04 -19.97
CA PRO A 231 8.12 15.39 -20.27
C PRO A 231 9.50 15.61 -19.67
N MET A 232 10.37 16.33 -20.38
CA MET A 232 11.75 16.55 -19.95
C MET A 232 11.82 17.20 -18.56
N GLU A 233 10.89 18.10 -18.23
CA GLU A 233 10.84 18.72 -16.89
C GLU A 233 10.68 17.67 -15.78
N ARG A 234 9.89 16.62 -16.01
CA ARG A 234 9.71 15.53 -15.04
C ARG A 234 10.98 14.69 -14.90
N ILE A 235 11.66 14.40 -16.01
CA ILE A 235 12.94 13.67 -15.99
C ILE A 235 13.99 14.47 -15.21
N GLN A 236 14.06 15.78 -15.44
CA GLN A 236 15.00 16.68 -14.77
C GLN A 236 14.74 16.76 -13.26
N LEU A 237 13.48 16.78 -12.83
CA LEU A 237 13.12 16.70 -11.41
C LEU A 237 13.64 15.42 -10.76
N ILE A 238 13.44 14.27 -11.42
CA ILE A 238 13.94 12.98 -10.94
C ILE A 238 15.46 13.01 -10.83
N VAL A 239 16.16 13.51 -11.85
CA VAL A 239 17.63 13.62 -11.86
C VAL A 239 18.11 14.48 -10.69
N ALA A 240 17.50 15.65 -10.47
CA ALA A 240 17.84 16.57 -9.39
C ALA A 240 17.65 15.96 -7.99
N GLN A 241 16.65 15.09 -7.81
CA GLN A 241 16.35 14.45 -6.51
C GLN A 241 17.12 13.14 -6.27
N SER A 242 17.74 12.57 -7.30
CA SER A 242 18.26 11.20 -7.25
C SER A 242 19.77 11.10 -6.98
N SER A 243 20.53 12.21 -6.98
CA SER A 243 22.01 12.18 -6.85
C SER A 243 22.65 11.15 -7.79
N ILE A 244 22.26 11.17 -9.06
CA ILE A 244 22.71 10.23 -10.08
C ILE A 244 24.12 10.62 -10.53
N GLY A 245 25.06 9.67 -10.47
CA GLY A 245 26.45 9.88 -10.89
C GLY A 245 26.75 9.36 -12.30
N HIS A 246 25.92 8.44 -12.80
CA HIS A 246 26.16 7.77 -14.08
C HIS A 246 24.84 7.60 -14.84
N PHE A 247 24.90 7.72 -16.16
CA PHE A 247 23.75 7.63 -17.06
C PHE A 247 24.06 6.65 -18.17
N LEU A 248 23.16 5.70 -18.39
CA LEU A 248 23.16 4.80 -19.55
C LEU A 248 22.07 5.26 -20.51
N THR A 249 22.44 5.40 -21.80
CA THR A 249 21.51 5.76 -22.87
C THR A 249 21.79 4.96 -24.14
N ASP A 250 20.75 4.63 -24.89
CA ASP A 250 20.81 3.99 -26.21
C ASP A 250 20.59 4.99 -27.37
N THR A 251 20.16 6.21 -27.04
CA THR A 251 19.77 7.25 -27.98
C THR A 251 20.44 8.59 -27.63
N ALA A 252 20.35 9.55 -28.55
CA ALA A 252 20.79 10.91 -28.28
C ALA A 252 19.95 11.53 -27.15
N VAL A 253 20.61 12.10 -26.15
CA VAL A 253 20.00 12.69 -24.95
C VAL A 253 19.66 14.17 -25.16
N ASP A 254 18.89 14.48 -26.20
CA ASP A 254 18.50 15.86 -26.50
C ASP A 254 17.66 16.44 -25.35
N GLY A 255 18.16 17.51 -24.73
CA GLY A 255 17.47 18.25 -23.66
C GLY A 255 17.68 17.69 -22.23
N LEU A 256 18.36 16.56 -22.06
CA LEU A 256 18.76 16.07 -20.74
C LEU A 256 19.96 16.88 -20.23
N GLN A 257 19.84 17.42 -19.02
CA GLN A 257 20.88 18.20 -18.37
C GLN A 257 21.53 17.31 -17.32
N LEU A 258 22.79 17.00 -17.54
CA LEU A 258 23.55 16.17 -16.62
C LEU A 258 24.13 17.02 -15.50
N PRO A 259 24.17 16.53 -14.25
CA PRO A 259 25.00 17.11 -13.20
C PRO A 259 26.46 17.24 -13.67
N ALA A 260 27.18 18.26 -13.18
CA ALA A 260 28.53 18.59 -13.67
C ALA A 260 29.53 17.42 -13.60
N ASP A 261 29.41 16.57 -12.59
CA ASP A 261 30.30 15.42 -12.37
C ASP A 261 29.71 14.09 -12.87
N ALA A 262 28.53 14.13 -13.52
CA ALA A 262 27.88 12.92 -14.01
C ALA A 262 28.54 12.40 -15.29
N ARG A 263 28.62 11.07 -15.40
CA ARG A 263 29.17 10.39 -16.58
C ARG A 263 28.06 9.82 -17.43
N LEU A 264 28.07 10.14 -18.72
CA LEU A 264 27.18 9.54 -19.71
C LEU A 264 27.90 8.41 -20.42
N LEU A 265 27.29 7.23 -20.48
CA LEU A 265 27.77 6.09 -21.26
C LEU A 265 26.71 5.70 -22.27
N HIS A 266 27.10 5.67 -23.55
CA HIS A 266 26.26 5.17 -24.62
C HIS A 266 26.33 3.65 -24.70
N VAL A 267 25.18 2.99 -24.73
CA VAL A 267 25.03 1.55 -24.92
C VAL A 267 24.49 1.33 -26.33
N ALA A 268 25.34 0.92 -27.27
CA ALA A 268 24.86 0.57 -28.61
C ALA A 268 25.40 -0.80 -29.05
N GLY A 269 24.48 -1.67 -29.47
CA GLY A 269 24.76 -2.95 -30.11
C GLY A 269 25.32 -4.05 -29.19
N PRO A 270 25.58 -5.24 -29.76
CA PRO A 270 26.01 -6.44 -29.02
C PRO A 270 27.39 -6.31 -28.35
N ASP A 271 28.20 -5.35 -28.79
CA ASP A 271 29.53 -5.02 -28.24
C ASP A 271 29.50 -3.80 -27.29
N GLY A 272 28.34 -3.12 -27.15
CA GLY A 272 28.06 -2.24 -26.02
C GLY A 272 28.47 -0.77 -26.11
N VAL A 273 28.96 -0.22 -27.24
CA VAL A 273 29.06 1.24 -27.50
C VAL A 273 29.16 1.51 -29.00
N GLY A 274 28.38 2.49 -29.49
CA GLY A 274 28.62 3.16 -30.77
C GLY A 274 29.47 4.38 -30.52
N GLY A 275 30.62 4.48 -31.20
CA GLY A 275 31.66 5.48 -30.95
C GLY A 275 31.14 6.92 -30.86
N GLY A 276 31.14 7.45 -29.65
CA GLY A 276 31.07 8.88 -29.35
C GLY A 276 32.10 9.17 -28.27
N GLU A 277 33.16 9.89 -28.66
CA GLU A 277 34.27 10.41 -27.83
C GLU A 277 34.46 9.76 -26.45
N ASP A 278 34.79 8.47 -26.44
CA ASP A 278 35.28 7.77 -25.27
C ASP A 278 36.75 8.15 -25.07
N THR A 279 36.99 9.29 -24.43
CA THR A 279 38.35 9.66 -23.99
C THR A 279 38.74 8.80 -22.79
N GLY A 280 39.11 7.55 -23.05
CA GLY A 280 39.94 6.75 -22.16
C GLY A 280 39.45 5.34 -21.83
N ALA A 281 39.48 4.43 -22.81
CA ALA A 281 40.10 3.10 -22.71
C ALA A 281 39.92 2.35 -24.04
N ASP A 282 41.03 1.90 -24.60
CA ASP A 282 41.12 1.17 -25.87
C ASP A 282 40.09 0.04 -26.01
N GLY A 283 39.55 -0.08 -27.23
CA GLY A 283 38.70 -1.18 -27.65
C GLY A 283 39.48 -2.50 -27.67
N GLY A 284 38.98 -3.47 -26.91
CA GLY A 284 39.44 -4.85 -26.92
C GLY A 284 38.67 -5.66 -25.89
N GLY A 285 37.85 -6.61 -26.35
CA GLY A 285 37.04 -7.58 -25.60
C GLY A 285 37.02 -7.41 -24.08
N ALA A 286 36.07 -6.63 -23.57
CA ALA A 286 35.82 -6.54 -22.13
C ALA A 286 35.62 -7.95 -21.55
N ASP A 287 36.13 -8.18 -20.34
CA ASP A 287 35.97 -9.44 -19.63
C ASP A 287 34.48 -9.80 -19.53
N ALA A 288 34.11 -11.00 -19.97
CA ALA A 288 32.75 -11.51 -19.92
C ALA A 288 32.50 -12.37 -18.67
N SER A 289 33.53 -12.57 -17.83
CA SER A 289 33.41 -13.26 -16.55
C SER A 289 32.63 -12.42 -15.54
N ASP A 290 31.97 -13.10 -14.60
CA ASP A 290 31.22 -12.42 -13.56
C ASP A 290 32.15 -11.48 -12.76
N PRO A 291 31.80 -10.20 -12.56
CA PRO A 291 32.64 -9.25 -11.84
C PRO A 291 32.86 -9.61 -10.36
N GLY A 292 32.10 -10.57 -9.81
CA GLY A 292 32.33 -11.12 -8.47
C GLY A 292 31.99 -10.14 -7.34
N VAL A 293 31.19 -9.11 -7.63
CA VAL A 293 30.77 -8.12 -6.65
C VAL A 293 29.74 -8.73 -5.70
N ARG A 294 30.10 -8.84 -4.43
CA ARG A 294 29.17 -9.27 -3.38
C ARG A 294 28.39 -8.07 -2.86
N VAL A 295 27.06 -8.18 -2.91
CA VAL A 295 26.12 -7.19 -2.40
C VAL A 295 25.44 -7.71 -1.15
N HIS A 296 25.26 -6.84 -0.16
CA HIS A 296 24.51 -7.16 1.05
C HIS A 296 23.01 -7.25 0.71
N PRO A 297 22.21 -8.17 1.30
CA PRO A 297 20.77 -8.27 1.03
C PRO A 297 19.99 -6.96 1.27
N ASP A 298 20.39 -6.18 2.28
CA ASP A 298 19.76 -4.88 2.58
C ASP A 298 20.22 -3.73 1.68
N GLN A 299 21.14 -3.99 0.74
CA GLN A 299 21.59 -2.96 -0.17
C GLN A 299 20.48 -2.62 -1.18
N PRO A 300 20.22 -1.33 -1.46
CA PRO A 300 19.27 -0.96 -2.51
C PRO A 300 19.70 -1.51 -3.87
N VAL A 301 18.72 -2.01 -4.63
CA VAL A 301 18.88 -2.48 -6.02
C VAL A 301 18.32 -1.46 -7.02
N TYR A 302 17.28 -0.73 -6.64
CA TYR A 302 16.66 0.28 -7.50
C TYR A 302 16.10 1.46 -6.70
N ALA A 303 15.90 2.58 -7.38
CA ALA A 303 15.08 3.68 -6.89
C ALA A 303 14.00 4.01 -7.93
N MET A 304 12.72 3.83 -7.56
CA MET A 304 11.58 4.08 -8.44
C MET A 304 10.81 5.31 -7.97
N PHE A 305 10.55 6.23 -8.90
CA PHE A 305 9.74 7.41 -8.65
C PHE A 305 8.28 7.12 -8.91
N THR A 306 7.42 7.50 -7.96
CA THR A 306 5.97 7.33 -8.08
C THR A 306 5.33 8.56 -8.72
N SER A 307 4.02 8.51 -8.95
CA SER A 307 3.29 9.59 -9.63
C SER A 307 3.37 10.95 -8.91
N GLY A 308 3.78 10.99 -7.65
CA GLY A 308 3.95 12.24 -6.88
C GLY A 308 2.61 12.95 -6.72
N SER A 309 1.65 12.34 -6.01
CA SER A 309 0.30 12.92 -5.81
C SER A 309 0.32 14.29 -5.12
N THR A 310 1.43 14.63 -4.48
CA THR A 310 1.70 15.93 -3.84
C THR A 310 2.31 16.97 -4.79
N GLY A 311 2.59 16.62 -6.05
CA GLY A 311 3.24 17.50 -7.03
C GLY A 311 4.76 17.64 -6.88
N VAL A 312 5.38 16.78 -6.05
CA VAL A 312 6.83 16.68 -5.80
C VAL A 312 7.27 15.22 -5.76
#